data_AF-G4NKQ7-F1
#
_entry.id   AF-G4NKQ7-F1
#
_cell.length_a   1.000
_cell.length_b   1.000
_cell.length_c   1.000
_cell.angle_alpha   90.00
_cell.angle_beta   90.00
_cell.angle_gamma   90.00
#
_symmetry.space_group_name_H-M   'P 1'
#
loop_
_entity.id
_entity.type
_entity.pdbx_description
1 polymer ?
#
loop_
_entity_poly.entity_id
_entity_poly.type
_entity_poly.pdbx_seq_one_letter_code
_entity_poly.pdbx_strand_id
1 'polypeptide(L)'
;MTLAGMGVRTNLQARMLTPCITQYNSAALHPIGSRLYTYINLKWTFFIFLVLFEGGSLICGLASSSFMLIVGRAVAGMGSSGLMGGGLNIIAGAVPMHKRPLYIGILMGFSQLGTVCGPLLGGAFTQFVSWRWCFYINLPAGGLCIFLMALVMVPVQVPNLSGHGFASRGHVYLTRRFDIVGFMLIGGGSVMLLLALEFGGKTQPWDSSVTIGLLCGAAGAFVVFCLWMHRLGDEALIPRSLISQQVVYTAAEWAGYQFIAGAGRGLYLQIPILAVQSYLRPCDLSIGMSTIVFAQTLGAAIVLVIGSSVFLNSLRHEIPVAAPDGDLPKILKAGATGFRQLFEKNHSLPGIIFSYTLSLQRVFYVVTAIACLAFLSCWGMGWKNIGKNQAATEVEVESGAALNEREKRRKSQAQVAGHAVETGVRLSLSAT
;
A
#
# COMPACT_ATOMS: atom_id res chain seq x y z
N MET A 1 10.26 -4.90 -9.01
CA MET A 1 10.99 -6.05 -8.44
C MET A 1 10.83 -7.20 -9.44
N THR A 2 11.80 -7.45 -10.30
CA THR A 2 11.70 -8.41 -11.41
C THR A 2 12.18 -9.79 -10.96
N LEU A 3 11.31 -10.81 -11.08
CA LEU A 3 11.56 -12.18 -10.60
C LEU A 3 12.64 -12.97 -11.36
N ALA A 4 13.26 -12.38 -12.39
CA ALA A 4 14.34 -13.00 -13.16
C ALA A 4 15.57 -13.36 -12.28
N GLY A 5 15.85 -12.59 -11.22
CA GLY A 5 16.96 -12.84 -10.29
C GLY A 5 16.70 -13.89 -9.20
N MET A 6 15.53 -14.55 -9.18
CA MET A 6 15.11 -15.33 -7.99
C MET A 6 15.48 -16.82 -8.01
N GLY A 7 16.03 -17.37 -9.10
CA GLY A 7 16.54 -18.76 -9.16
C GLY A 7 15.49 -19.87 -8.98
N VAL A 8 14.23 -19.52 -8.71
CA VAL A 8 13.08 -20.43 -8.69
C VAL A 8 12.56 -20.56 -10.12
N ARG A 9 12.41 -21.79 -10.64
CA ARG A 9 11.72 -22.07 -11.92
C ARG A 9 10.28 -21.54 -11.82
N THR A 10 10.10 -20.31 -12.27
CA THR A 10 8.87 -19.53 -12.16
C THR A 10 8.34 -19.35 -13.56
N ASN A 11 7.15 -19.88 -13.83
CA ASN A 11 6.43 -19.58 -15.06
C ASN A 11 6.23 -18.05 -15.16
N LEU A 12 6.33 -17.49 -16.37
CA LEU A 12 6.23 -16.05 -16.63
C LEU A 12 4.95 -15.44 -16.02
N GLN A 13 3.85 -16.19 -16.04
CA GLN A 13 2.58 -15.82 -15.37
C GLN A 13 2.73 -15.68 -13.85
N ALA A 14 3.39 -16.63 -13.17
CA ALA A 14 3.62 -16.57 -11.73
C ALA A 14 4.48 -15.35 -11.35
N ARG A 15 5.40 -14.93 -12.23
CA ARG A 15 6.24 -13.74 -12.01
C ARG A 15 5.40 -12.45 -11.97
N MET A 16 4.44 -12.28 -12.86
CA MET A 16 3.63 -11.05 -12.88
C MET A 16 2.52 -11.05 -11.80
N LEU A 17 1.94 -12.22 -11.51
CA LEU A 17 0.80 -12.34 -10.60
C LEU A 17 1.15 -12.11 -9.13
N THR A 18 2.35 -12.49 -8.70
CA THR A 18 2.66 -12.57 -7.25
C THR A 18 2.61 -11.23 -6.48
N PRO A 19 3.22 -10.13 -6.96
CA PRO A 19 3.06 -8.82 -6.28
C PRO A 19 1.62 -8.30 -6.34
N CYS A 20 0.94 -8.51 -7.47
CA CYS A 20 -0.43 -8.08 -7.69
C CYS A 20 -1.40 -8.77 -6.71
N ILE A 21 -1.25 -10.09 -6.50
CA ILE A 21 -2.07 -10.86 -5.54
C ILE A 21 -2.00 -10.28 -4.13
N THR A 22 -0.81 -9.88 -3.68
CA THR A 22 -0.66 -9.29 -2.35
C THR A 22 -1.48 -8.00 -2.28
N GLN A 23 -1.28 -7.11 -3.23
CA GLN A 23 -1.91 -5.78 -3.27
C GLN A 23 -3.44 -5.87 -3.44
N TYR A 24 -3.93 -6.81 -4.24
CA TYR A 24 -5.35 -7.06 -4.46
C TYR A 24 -6.02 -7.62 -3.21
N ASN A 25 -5.43 -8.63 -2.58
CA ASN A 25 -5.96 -9.17 -1.33
C ASN A 25 -5.95 -8.11 -0.23
N SER A 26 -4.88 -7.32 -0.10
CA SER A 26 -4.82 -6.21 0.85
C SER A 26 -5.93 -5.20 0.60
N ALA A 27 -6.10 -4.74 -0.65
CA ALA A 27 -7.07 -3.71 -1.01
C ALA A 27 -8.53 -4.18 -0.84
N ALA A 28 -8.85 -5.40 -1.30
CA ALA A 28 -10.18 -5.97 -1.21
C ALA A 28 -10.59 -6.27 0.24
N LEU A 29 -9.64 -6.73 1.07
CA LEU A 29 -9.91 -7.09 2.47
C LEU A 29 -9.75 -5.93 3.44
N HIS A 30 -9.22 -4.78 3.01
CA HIS A 30 -8.97 -3.65 3.89
C HIS A 30 -10.22 -3.14 4.63
N PRO A 31 -11.40 -2.97 3.97
CA PRO A 31 -12.61 -2.55 4.67
C PRO A 31 -13.06 -3.56 5.73
N ILE A 32 -12.88 -4.86 5.45
CA ILE A 32 -13.23 -5.97 6.35
C ILE A 32 -12.33 -5.93 7.57
N GLY A 33 -11.01 -5.93 7.34
CA GLY A 33 -10.02 -5.95 8.41
C GLY A 33 -10.14 -4.74 9.32
N SER A 34 -10.39 -3.57 8.75
CA SER A 34 -10.55 -2.31 9.50
C SER A 34 -11.84 -2.28 10.33
N ARG A 35 -12.94 -2.87 9.85
CA ARG A 35 -14.21 -2.96 10.61
C ARG A 35 -14.15 -4.03 11.69
N LEU A 36 -13.30 -5.05 11.57
CA LEU A 36 -13.16 -6.09 12.60
C LEU A 36 -12.75 -5.51 13.97
N TYR A 37 -12.02 -4.38 13.97
CA TYR A 37 -11.62 -3.64 15.16
C TYR A 37 -12.78 -2.99 15.93
N THR A 38 -13.96 -2.80 15.33
CA THR A 38 -15.12 -2.21 16.03
C THR A 38 -15.89 -3.24 16.86
N TYR A 39 -15.71 -4.54 16.57
CA TYR A 39 -16.47 -5.62 17.22
C TYR A 39 -15.61 -6.53 18.11
N ILE A 40 -14.31 -6.61 17.84
CA ILE A 40 -13.35 -7.44 18.58
C ILE A 40 -12.34 -6.55 19.30
N ASN A 41 -11.79 -7.04 20.41
CA ASN A 41 -10.70 -6.40 21.14
C ASN A 41 -9.56 -5.97 20.20
N LEU A 42 -9.26 -4.66 20.16
CA LEU A 42 -8.27 -4.08 19.25
C LEU A 42 -6.90 -4.76 19.32
N LYS A 43 -6.44 -5.04 20.55
CA LYS A 43 -5.13 -5.66 20.79
C LYS A 43 -5.01 -7.04 20.14
N TRP A 44 -6.00 -7.89 20.33
CA TRP A 44 -5.99 -9.26 19.78
C TRP A 44 -6.20 -9.28 18.28
N THR A 45 -7.08 -8.42 17.76
CA THR A 45 -7.28 -8.29 16.31
C THR A 45 -5.99 -7.84 15.62
N PHE A 46 -5.26 -6.87 16.20
CA PHE A 46 -3.97 -6.43 15.67
C PHE A 46 -2.92 -7.56 15.69
N PHE A 47 -2.83 -8.34 16.76
CA PHE A 47 -1.92 -9.49 16.81
C PHE A 47 -2.24 -10.54 15.75
N ILE A 48 -3.52 -10.86 15.52
CA ILE A 48 -3.90 -11.84 14.50
C ILE A 48 -3.46 -11.36 13.10
N PHE A 49 -3.73 -10.11 12.75
CA PHE A 49 -3.30 -9.55 11.47
C PHE A 49 -1.77 -9.49 11.33
N LEU A 50 -1.07 -9.14 12.40
CA LEU A 50 0.39 -9.08 12.41
C LEU A 50 1.03 -10.47 12.27
N VAL A 51 0.53 -11.47 12.99
CA VAL A 51 0.99 -12.86 12.87
C VAL A 51 0.68 -13.44 11.50
N LEU A 52 -0.48 -13.14 10.91
CA LEU A 52 -0.78 -13.52 9.54
C LEU A 52 0.19 -12.88 8.53
N PHE A 53 0.51 -11.59 8.72
CA PHE A 53 1.47 -10.90 7.86
C PHE A 53 2.87 -11.49 7.96
N GLU A 54 3.38 -11.68 9.18
CA GLU A 54 4.70 -12.23 9.44
C GLU A 54 4.81 -13.71 9.04
N GLY A 55 3.76 -14.51 9.28
CA GLY A 55 3.67 -15.90 8.82
C GLY A 55 3.70 -15.99 7.30
N GLY A 56 2.96 -15.12 6.60
CA GLY A 56 3.03 -15.00 5.15
C GLY A 56 4.42 -14.60 4.64
N SER A 57 5.08 -13.67 5.33
CA SER A 57 6.47 -13.26 5.05
C SER A 57 7.45 -14.43 5.23
N LEU A 58 7.33 -15.21 6.32
CA LEU A 58 8.15 -16.39 6.56
C LEU A 58 7.99 -17.45 5.47
N ILE A 59 6.74 -17.74 5.06
CA ILE A 59 6.46 -18.66 3.95
C ILE A 59 7.14 -18.17 2.66
N CYS A 60 7.12 -16.87 2.39
CA CYS A 60 7.81 -16.29 1.24
C CYS A 60 9.35 -16.42 1.34
N GLY A 61 9.92 -16.20 2.51
CA GLY A 61 11.37 -16.35 2.74
C GLY A 61 11.86 -17.80 2.56
N LEU A 62 11.05 -18.76 3.00
CA LEU A 62 11.32 -20.20 2.89
C LEU A 62 10.91 -20.80 1.53
N ALA A 63 10.30 -20.01 0.63
CA ALA A 63 9.71 -20.53 -0.59
C ALA A 63 10.75 -21.23 -1.48
N SER A 64 10.53 -22.51 -1.74
CA SER A 64 11.32 -23.33 -2.69
C SER A 64 10.62 -23.49 -4.05
N SER A 65 9.33 -23.13 -4.13
CA SER A 65 8.50 -23.22 -5.32
C SER A 65 7.69 -21.94 -5.54
N SER A 66 7.38 -21.65 -6.79
CA SER A 66 6.53 -20.53 -7.22
C SER A 66 5.16 -20.54 -6.53
N PHE A 67 4.57 -21.73 -6.39
CA PHE A 67 3.28 -21.90 -5.73
C PHE A 67 3.35 -21.51 -4.25
N MET A 68 4.40 -21.95 -3.55
CA MET A 68 4.62 -21.60 -2.14
C MET A 68 4.78 -20.09 -1.95
N LEU A 69 5.44 -19.42 -2.90
CA LEU A 69 5.62 -17.97 -2.89
C LEU A 69 4.29 -17.23 -3.11
N ILE A 70 3.45 -17.73 -4.03
CA ILE A 70 2.10 -17.19 -4.26
C ILE A 70 1.23 -17.33 -3.02
N VAL A 71 1.23 -18.51 -2.38
CA VAL A 71 0.48 -18.76 -1.14
C VAL A 71 0.97 -17.84 -0.02
N GLY A 72 2.29 -17.72 0.16
CA GLY A 72 2.87 -16.81 1.16
C GLY A 72 2.44 -15.35 0.94
N ARG A 73 2.41 -14.88 -0.31
CA ARG A 73 1.93 -13.54 -0.66
C ARG A 73 0.43 -13.35 -0.45
N ALA A 74 -0.37 -14.37 -0.71
CA ALA A 74 -1.80 -14.32 -0.43
C ALA A 74 -2.04 -14.16 1.09
N VAL A 75 -1.34 -14.94 1.92
CA VAL A 75 -1.42 -14.87 3.39
C VAL A 75 -0.93 -13.53 3.91
N ALA A 76 0.21 -13.03 3.42
CA ALA A 76 0.72 -11.71 3.80
C ALA A 76 -0.24 -10.58 3.40
N GLY A 77 -0.86 -10.67 2.22
CA GLY A 77 -1.87 -9.71 1.76
C GLY A 77 -3.07 -9.63 2.72
N MET A 78 -3.59 -10.80 3.15
CA MET A 78 -4.65 -10.87 4.16
C MET A 78 -4.23 -10.22 5.48
N GLY A 79 -3.03 -10.52 5.98
CA GLY A 79 -2.49 -9.92 7.20
C GLY A 79 -2.38 -8.38 7.11
N SER A 80 -1.85 -7.87 6.00
CA SER A 80 -1.65 -6.42 5.81
C SER A 80 -2.95 -5.61 5.75
N SER A 81 -4.07 -6.23 5.35
CA SER A 81 -5.35 -5.54 5.17
C SER A 81 -5.85 -4.85 6.45
N GLY A 82 -5.60 -5.45 7.62
CA GLY A 82 -6.02 -4.92 8.92
C GLY A 82 -4.98 -4.05 9.62
N LEU A 83 -3.70 -4.10 9.25
CA LEU A 83 -2.63 -3.41 10.00
C LEU A 83 -2.76 -1.88 9.96
N MET A 84 -3.03 -1.31 8.78
CA MET A 84 -3.17 0.14 8.62
C MET A 84 -4.41 0.68 9.34
N GLY A 85 -5.57 0.03 9.13
CA GLY A 85 -6.81 0.39 9.81
C GLY A 85 -6.72 0.17 11.32
N GLY A 86 -6.05 -0.90 11.74
CA GLY A 86 -5.75 -1.20 13.14
C GLY A 86 -4.94 -0.11 13.81
N GLY A 87 -3.86 0.36 13.18
CA GLY A 87 -3.06 1.48 13.68
C GLY A 87 -3.88 2.75 13.91
N LEU A 88 -4.74 3.11 12.95
CA LEU A 88 -5.65 4.26 13.08
C LEU A 88 -6.69 4.06 14.20
N ASN A 89 -7.28 2.87 14.31
CA ASN A 89 -8.25 2.56 15.36
C ASN A 89 -7.63 2.55 16.76
N ILE A 90 -6.41 2.02 16.92
CA ILE A 90 -5.68 2.05 18.19
C ILE A 90 -5.40 3.49 18.62
N ILE A 91 -4.96 4.35 17.70
CA ILE A 91 -4.77 5.78 17.99
C ILE A 91 -6.10 6.44 18.37
N ALA A 92 -7.18 6.14 17.64
CA ALA A 92 -8.49 6.67 17.96
C ALA A 92 -8.97 6.24 19.36
N GLY A 93 -8.60 5.05 19.84
CA GLY A 93 -8.93 4.59 21.19
C GLY A 93 -8.05 5.08 22.31
N ALA A 94 -6.74 5.15 22.08
CA ALA A 94 -5.78 5.50 23.11
C ALA A 94 -5.58 7.01 23.28
N VAL A 95 -5.86 7.80 22.23
CA VAL A 95 -5.53 9.23 22.19
C VAL A 95 -6.80 10.09 22.17
N PRO A 96 -6.88 11.13 23.02
CA PRO A 96 -8.00 12.07 23.00
C PRO A 96 -8.08 12.83 21.67
N MET A 97 -9.30 13.14 21.23
CA MET A 97 -9.62 13.70 19.89
C MET A 97 -8.70 14.84 19.43
N HIS A 98 -8.33 15.76 20.32
CA HIS A 98 -7.49 16.92 20.01
C HIS A 98 -6.03 16.58 19.67
N LYS A 99 -5.50 15.44 20.14
CA LYS A 99 -4.12 15.00 19.86
C LYS A 99 -4.04 13.99 18.71
N ARG A 100 -5.15 13.35 18.31
CA ARG A 100 -5.18 12.32 17.25
C ARG A 100 -4.49 12.76 15.95
N PRO A 101 -4.66 13.99 15.43
CA PRO A 101 -3.99 14.40 14.20
C PRO A 101 -2.46 14.31 14.25
N LEU A 102 -1.85 14.60 15.40
CA LEU A 102 -0.40 14.49 15.58
C LEU A 102 0.07 13.04 15.45
N TYR A 103 -0.58 12.11 16.15
CA TYR A 103 -0.21 10.70 16.13
C TYR A 103 -0.53 10.03 14.79
N ILE A 104 -1.64 10.39 14.15
CA ILE A 104 -1.95 9.97 12.78
C ILE A 104 -0.87 10.49 11.82
N GLY A 105 -0.44 11.75 11.98
CA GLY A 105 0.67 12.32 11.21
C GLY A 105 1.98 11.55 11.38
N ILE A 106 2.33 11.18 12.62
CA ILE A 106 3.51 10.35 12.91
C ILE A 106 3.37 8.97 12.25
N LEU A 107 2.21 8.31 12.38
CA LEU A 107 1.94 7.00 11.77
C LEU A 107 2.09 7.04 10.24
N MET A 108 1.50 8.04 9.59
CA MET A 108 1.62 8.22 8.15
C MET A 108 3.06 8.55 7.75
N GLY A 109 3.78 9.35 8.54
CA GLY A 109 5.19 9.68 8.32
C GLY A 109 6.07 8.43 8.27
N PHE A 110 5.96 7.54 9.25
CA PHE A 110 6.69 6.25 9.24
C PHE A 110 6.28 5.35 8.07
N SER A 111 4.99 5.35 7.71
CA SER A 111 4.50 4.58 6.55
C SER A 111 5.13 5.06 5.24
N GLN A 112 5.33 6.38 5.09
CA GLN A 112 6.03 6.95 3.94
C GLN A 112 7.53 6.63 3.95
N LEU A 113 8.20 6.67 5.11
CA LEU A 113 9.59 6.24 5.23
C LEU A 113 9.78 4.78 4.80
N GLY A 114 8.88 3.89 5.21
CA GLY A 114 8.88 2.49 4.76
C GLY A 114 8.75 2.36 3.24
N THR A 115 7.91 3.18 2.62
CA THR A 115 7.72 3.20 1.15
C THR A 115 8.98 3.65 0.41
N VAL A 116 9.73 4.61 0.97
CA VAL A 116 11.01 5.12 0.44
C VAL A 116 12.11 4.07 0.61
N CYS A 117 12.22 3.46 1.80
CA CYS A 117 13.26 2.48 2.11
C CYS A 117 13.07 1.13 1.38
N GLY A 118 11.82 0.77 1.03
CA GLY A 118 11.47 -0.52 0.42
C GLY A 118 12.27 -0.86 -0.84
N PRO A 119 12.24 -0.02 -1.91
CA PRO A 119 13.01 -0.24 -3.12
C PRO A 119 14.53 -0.26 -2.90
N LEU A 120 15.03 0.60 -2.01
CA LEU A 120 16.47 0.72 -1.69
C LEU A 120 17.00 -0.56 -1.05
N LEU A 121 16.35 -1.02 0.02
CA LEU A 121 16.70 -2.26 0.72
C LEU A 121 16.48 -3.48 -0.18
N GLY A 122 15.40 -3.51 -0.95
CA GLY A 122 15.14 -4.58 -1.92
C GLY A 122 16.22 -4.68 -3.00
N GLY A 123 16.70 -3.55 -3.52
CA GLY A 123 17.83 -3.49 -4.45
C GLY A 123 19.13 -3.99 -3.82
N ALA A 124 19.47 -3.50 -2.64
CA ALA A 124 20.69 -3.91 -1.92
C ALA A 124 20.69 -5.42 -1.60
N PHE A 125 19.59 -5.97 -1.05
CA PHE A 125 19.53 -7.39 -0.70
C PHE A 125 19.62 -8.30 -1.93
N THR A 126 19.04 -7.90 -3.06
CA THR A 126 19.08 -8.70 -4.29
C THR A 126 20.44 -8.68 -4.97
N GLN A 127 21.21 -7.58 -4.83
CA GLN A 127 22.54 -7.45 -5.41
C GLN A 127 23.63 -8.10 -4.54
N PHE A 128 23.57 -7.95 -3.21
CA PHE A 128 24.68 -8.29 -2.33
C PHE A 128 24.47 -9.54 -1.46
N VAL A 129 23.23 -9.98 -1.23
CA VAL A 129 22.95 -11.07 -0.27
C VAL A 129 22.07 -12.17 -0.87
N SER A 130 20.76 -11.98 -0.84
CA SER A 130 19.77 -12.89 -1.39
C SER A 130 18.41 -12.19 -1.36
N TRP A 131 17.57 -12.45 -2.36
CA TRP A 131 16.20 -11.94 -2.41
C TRP A 131 15.35 -12.37 -1.20
N ARG A 132 15.70 -13.47 -0.53
CA ARG A 132 14.96 -13.99 0.65
C ARG A 132 14.97 -13.02 1.83
N TRP A 133 16.04 -12.24 1.97
CA TRP A 133 16.17 -11.26 3.06
C TRP A 133 15.15 -10.13 2.99
N CYS A 134 14.55 -9.89 1.82
CA CYS A 134 13.42 -8.97 1.68
C CYS A 134 12.20 -9.40 2.52
N PHE A 135 12.10 -10.68 2.85
CA PHE A 135 11.03 -11.22 3.69
C PHE A 135 11.46 -11.42 5.14
N TYR A 136 12.70 -11.86 5.36
CA TYR A 136 13.20 -12.10 6.71
C TYR A 136 13.38 -10.83 7.53
N ILE A 137 13.66 -9.69 6.90
CA ILE A 137 13.81 -8.42 7.62
C ILE A 137 12.52 -7.96 8.33
N ASN A 138 11.36 -8.41 7.85
CA ASN A 138 10.08 -8.10 8.48
C ASN A 138 9.93 -8.82 9.84
N LEU A 139 10.44 -10.06 9.97
CA LEU A 139 10.22 -10.90 11.14
C LEU A 139 10.72 -10.29 12.46
N PRO A 140 11.96 -9.74 12.55
CA PRO A 140 12.41 -9.03 13.74
C PRO A 140 11.57 -7.78 14.04
N ALA A 141 11.17 -7.04 13.01
CA ALA A 141 10.37 -5.83 13.16
C ALA A 141 8.95 -6.16 13.67
N GLY A 142 8.30 -7.17 13.09
CA GLY A 142 7.01 -7.68 13.55
C GLY A 142 7.08 -8.25 14.96
N GLY A 143 8.13 -9.00 15.28
CA GLY A 143 8.39 -9.51 16.63
C GLY A 143 8.55 -8.38 17.66
N LEU A 144 9.30 -7.33 17.32
CA LEU A 144 9.44 -6.13 18.14
C LEU A 144 8.08 -5.42 18.32
N CYS A 145 7.28 -5.29 17.26
CA CYS A 145 5.94 -4.72 17.35
C CYS A 145 5.03 -5.55 18.27
N ILE A 146 5.08 -6.88 18.18
CA ILE A 146 4.31 -7.77 19.07
C ILE A 146 4.75 -7.55 20.51
N PHE A 147 6.06 -7.53 20.76
CA PHE A 147 6.62 -7.33 22.09
C PHE A 147 6.23 -5.99 22.70
N LEU A 148 6.42 -4.87 21.97
CA LEU A 148 6.05 -3.54 22.45
C LEU A 148 4.55 -3.42 22.69
N MET A 149 3.73 -3.96 21.80
CA MET A 149 2.27 -3.94 21.93
C MET A 149 1.77 -4.86 23.05
N ALA A 150 2.50 -5.92 23.39
CA ALA A 150 2.19 -6.78 24.54
C ALA A 150 2.35 -6.02 25.86
N LEU A 151 3.39 -5.18 25.98
CA LEU A 151 3.67 -4.38 27.17
C LEU A 151 2.67 -3.22 27.38
N VAL A 152 2.07 -2.70 26.31
CA VAL A 152 1.10 -1.61 26.40
C VAL A 152 -0.30 -2.15 26.72
N MET A 153 -0.92 -1.59 27.77
CA MET A 153 -2.35 -1.77 28.04
C MET A 153 -3.14 -0.84 27.11
N VAL A 154 -3.75 -1.43 26.08
CA VAL A 154 -4.65 -0.70 25.18
C VAL A 154 -6.05 -0.71 25.80
N PRO A 155 -6.71 0.44 25.97
CA PRO A 155 -8.07 0.48 26.50
C PRO A 155 -8.99 -0.35 25.60
N VAL A 156 -9.76 -1.24 26.22
CA VAL A 156 -10.73 -2.07 25.52
C VAL A 156 -11.89 -1.17 25.06
N GLN A 157 -12.02 -0.95 23.75
CA GLN A 157 -13.15 -0.19 23.17
C GLN A 157 -14.29 -1.10 22.70
N VAL A 158 -14.51 -2.25 23.35
CA VAL A 158 -15.76 -2.96 23.10
C VAL A 158 -16.89 -2.15 23.74
N PRO A 159 -17.99 -1.87 23.03
CA PRO A 159 -19.21 -1.54 23.74
C PRO A 159 -19.46 -2.68 24.73
N ASN A 160 -19.76 -2.33 25.98
CA ASN A 160 -19.91 -3.24 27.09
C ASN A 160 -21.02 -4.28 26.79
N LEU A 161 -20.70 -5.39 26.12
CA LEU A 161 -21.56 -6.57 26.00
C LEU A 161 -21.40 -7.46 27.25
N SER A 162 -21.34 -6.83 28.42
CA SER A 162 -21.28 -7.48 29.74
C SER A 162 -22.65 -8.04 30.13
N GLY A 163 -23.20 -8.90 29.27
CA GLY A 163 -24.41 -9.67 29.49
C GLY A 163 -24.19 -11.12 29.06
N HIS A 164 -23.79 -11.96 30.01
CA HIS A 164 -23.97 -13.43 30.09
C HIS A 164 -24.30 -14.21 28.79
N GLY A 165 -23.43 -14.20 27.77
CA GLY A 165 -23.72 -15.01 26.56
C GLY A 165 -22.66 -15.08 25.46
N PHE A 166 -21.50 -14.44 25.59
CA PHE A 166 -20.49 -14.45 24.52
C PHE A 166 -19.88 -15.85 24.28
N ALA A 167 -19.69 -16.64 25.34
CA ALA A 167 -19.06 -17.96 25.26
C ALA A 167 -19.88 -19.02 24.50
N SER A 168 -21.21 -18.89 24.38
CA SER A 168 -22.04 -19.87 23.63
C SER A 168 -22.74 -19.30 22.40
N ARG A 169 -22.95 -17.97 22.28
CA ARG A 169 -23.63 -17.33 21.13
C ARG A 169 -22.88 -16.17 20.49
N GLY A 170 -21.66 -15.84 20.95
CA GLY A 170 -20.85 -14.75 20.39
C GLY A 170 -20.54 -14.91 18.91
N HIS A 171 -20.24 -16.14 18.47
CA HIS A 171 -19.97 -16.45 17.06
C HIS A 171 -21.21 -16.24 16.17
N VAL A 172 -22.40 -16.59 16.66
CA VAL A 172 -23.69 -16.45 15.95
C VAL A 172 -24.14 -14.98 15.90
N TYR A 173 -23.88 -14.21 16.97
CA TYR A 173 -24.12 -12.76 17.00
C TYR A 173 -23.19 -12.01 16.03
N LEU A 174 -21.91 -12.40 16.00
CA LEU A 174 -20.92 -11.84 15.09
C LEU A 174 -21.29 -12.15 13.64
N THR A 175 -21.60 -13.41 13.29
CA THR A 175 -21.98 -13.79 11.91
C THR A 175 -23.33 -13.23 11.44
N ARG A 176 -24.27 -12.92 12.35
CA ARG A 176 -25.54 -12.24 11.98
C ARG A 176 -25.40 -10.74 11.72
N ARG A 177 -24.50 -10.06 12.44
CA ARG A 177 -24.25 -8.61 12.29
C ARG A 177 -23.14 -8.28 11.29
N PHE A 178 -22.27 -9.25 10.96
CA PHE A 178 -21.27 -9.10 9.91
C PHE A 178 -21.91 -9.35 8.54
N ASP A 179 -21.94 -8.33 7.68
CA ASP A 179 -22.41 -8.44 6.30
C ASP A 179 -21.39 -9.20 5.41
N ILE A 180 -21.19 -10.50 5.66
CA ILE A 180 -20.24 -11.37 4.94
C ILE A 180 -20.56 -11.40 3.45
N VAL A 181 -21.84 -11.36 3.09
CA VAL A 181 -22.29 -11.39 1.69
C VAL A 181 -21.89 -10.10 0.98
N GLY A 182 -22.16 -8.92 1.58
CA GLY A 182 -21.72 -7.65 1.05
C GLY A 182 -20.20 -7.59 0.90
N PHE A 183 -19.46 -8.14 1.86
CA PHE A 183 -18.00 -8.24 1.82
C PHE A 183 -17.47 -9.12 0.68
N MET A 184 -18.07 -10.29 0.46
CA MET A 184 -17.68 -11.17 -0.64
C MET A 184 -17.99 -10.54 -2.01
N LEU A 185 -19.10 -9.81 -2.12
CA LEU A 185 -19.48 -9.13 -3.34
C LEU A 185 -18.53 -7.95 -3.67
N ILE A 186 -18.23 -7.09 -2.70
CA ILE A 186 -17.32 -5.96 -2.95
C ILE A 186 -15.87 -6.40 -3.09
N GLY A 187 -15.42 -7.36 -2.27
CA GLY A 187 -14.07 -7.91 -2.35
C GLY A 187 -13.86 -8.69 -3.64
N GLY A 188 -14.80 -9.60 -3.95
CA GLY A 188 -14.78 -10.39 -5.19
C GLY A 188 -14.88 -9.51 -6.44
N GLY A 189 -15.79 -8.53 -6.47
CA GLY A 189 -15.92 -7.57 -7.58
C GLY A 189 -14.65 -6.74 -7.78
N SER A 190 -14.01 -6.29 -6.68
CA SER A 190 -12.74 -5.56 -6.74
C SER A 190 -11.61 -6.43 -7.28
N VAL A 191 -11.50 -7.69 -6.85
CA VAL A 191 -10.49 -8.63 -7.37
C VAL A 191 -10.72 -8.89 -8.86
N MET A 192 -11.97 -9.13 -9.29
CA MET A 192 -12.30 -9.34 -10.71
C MET A 192 -11.94 -8.12 -11.57
N LEU A 193 -12.28 -6.91 -11.11
CA LEU A 193 -11.96 -5.66 -11.81
C LEU A 193 -10.45 -5.49 -11.95
N LEU A 194 -9.71 -5.63 -10.86
CA LEU A 194 -8.27 -5.44 -10.85
C LEU A 194 -7.53 -6.51 -11.67
N LEU A 195 -8.01 -7.75 -11.66
CA LEU A 195 -7.46 -8.83 -12.48
C LEU A 195 -7.70 -8.56 -13.97
N ALA A 196 -8.88 -8.05 -14.34
CA ALA A 196 -9.19 -7.67 -15.72
C ALA A 196 -8.27 -6.56 -16.23
N LEU A 197 -8.04 -5.52 -15.41
CA LEU A 197 -7.16 -4.41 -15.75
C LEU A 197 -5.69 -4.82 -15.84
N GLU A 198 -5.26 -5.81 -15.06
CA GLU A 198 -3.88 -6.30 -15.11
C GLU A 198 -3.61 -7.21 -16.31
N PHE A 199 -4.58 -8.04 -16.69
CA PHE A 199 -4.46 -8.93 -17.84
C PHE A 199 -4.73 -8.22 -19.18
N GLY A 200 -5.64 -7.25 -19.17
CA GLY A 200 -6.05 -6.48 -20.34
C GLY A 200 -4.87 -5.76 -20.99
N GLY A 201 -4.56 -6.14 -22.23
CA GLY A 201 -3.52 -5.51 -23.03
C GLY A 201 -2.09 -5.97 -22.73
N LYS A 202 -1.86 -6.78 -21.68
CA LYS A 202 -0.55 -7.38 -21.38
C LYS A 202 -0.49 -8.87 -21.72
N THR A 203 -1.34 -9.68 -21.06
CA THR A 203 -1.34 -11.14 -21.21
C THR A 203 -2.47 -11.64 -22.09
N GLN A 204 -3.58 -10.89 -22.13
CA GLN A 204 -4.75 -11.18 -22.93
C GLN A 204 -5.15 -9.91 -23.70
N PRO A 205 -5.54 -10.02 -24.98
CA PRO A 205 -6.18 -8.91 -25.67
C PRO A 205 -7.39 -8.41 -24.89
N TRP A 206 -7.71 -7.11 -25.02
CA TRP A 206 -8.92 -6.54 -24.41
C TRP A 206 -10.20 -7.22 -24.92
N ASP A 207 -10.16 -7.75 -26.14
CA ASP A 207 -11.25 -8.50 -26.78
C ASP A 207 -11.31 -9.98 -26.36
N SER A 208 -10.43 -10.42 -25.45
CA SER A 208 -10.47 -11.79 -24.93
C SER A 208 -11.71 -12.01 -24.07
N SER A 209 -12.36 -13.16 -24.25
CA SER A 209 -13.53 -13.57 -23.48
C SER A 209 -13.27 -13.59 -21.97
N VAL A 210 -12.03 -13.86 -21.55
CA VAL A 210 -11.62 -13.84 -20.14
C VAL A 210 -11.62 -12.41 -19.60
N THR A 211 -11.08 -11.43 -20.33
CA THR A 211 -11.02 -10.02 -19.92
C THR A 211 -12.42 -9.41 -19.84
N ILE A 212 -13.25 -9.64 -20.88
CA ILE A 212 -14.63 -9.16 -20.93
C ILE A 212 -15.46 -9.83 -19.83
N GLY A 213 -15.31 -11.15 -19.64
CA GLY A 213 -15.99 -11.90 -18.59
C GLY A 213 -15.68 -11.39 -17.19
N LEU A 214 -14.42 -11.05 -16.90
CA LEU A 214 -14.03 -10.46 -15.61
C LEU A 214 -14.58 -9.04 -15.42
N LEU A 215 -14.62 -8.21 -16.46
CA LEU A 215 -15.20 -6.87 -16.41
C LEU A 215 -16.71 -6.92 -16.18
N CYS A 216 -17.43 -7.75 -16.95
CA CYS A 216 -18.86 -7.96 -16.77
C CYS A 216 -19.17 -8.59 -15.40
N GLY A 217 -18.35 -9.54 -14.95
CA GLY A 217 -18.46 -10.15 -13.63
C GLY A 217 -18.27 -9.14 -12.51
N ALA A 218 -17.28 -8.25 -12.61
CA ALA A 218 -17.06 -7.17 -11.66
C ALA A 218 -18.25 -6.19 -11.65
N ALA A 219 -18.71 -5.74 -12.83
CA ALA A 219 -19.86 -4.86 -12.94
C ALA A 219 -21.13 -5.48 -12.33
N GLY A 220 -21.39 -6.77 -12.62
CA GLY A 220 -22.48 -7.53 -12.03
C GLY A 220 -22.35 -7.64 -10.50
N ALA A 221 -21.16 -7.96 -9.99
CA ALA A 221 -20.91 -8.05 -8.55
C ALA A 221 -21.13 -6.70 -7.84
N PHE A 222 -20.73 -5.58 -8.43
CA PHE A 222 -21.00 -4.25 -7.88
C PHE A 222 -22.48 -3.88 -7.93
N VAL A 223 -23.20 -4.20 -9.00
CA VAL A 223 -24.66 -3.98 -9.08
C VAL A 223 -25.38 -4.82 -8.02
N VAL A 224 -25.04 -6.10 -7.89
CA VAL A 224 -25.60 -6.99 -6.86
C VAL A 224 -25.24 -6.49 -5.47
N PHE A 225 -24.03 -5.98 -5.25
CA PHE A 225 -23.63 -5.34 -4.01
C PHE A 225 -24.49 -4.11 -3.68
N CYS A 226 -24.70 -3.21 -4.64
CA CYS A 226 -25.56 -2.03 -4.45
C CYS A 226 -27.01 -2.44 -4.12
N LEU A 227 -27.55 -3.44 -4.81
CA LEU A 227 -28.88 -3.99 -4.53
C LEU A 227 -28.95 -4.66 -3.15
N TRP A 228 -27.90 -5.41 -2.78
CA TRP A 228 -27.76 -6.05 -1.48
C TRP A 228 -27.72 -5.02 -0.34
N MET A 229 -26.91 -3.97 -0.48
CA MET A 229 -26.89 -2.85 0.47
C MET A 229 -28.26 -2.18 0.57
N HIS A 230 -28.96 -1.99 -0.56
CA HIS A 230 -30.29 -1.40 -0.55
C HIS A 230 -31.31 -2.25 0.21
N ARG A 231 -31.17 -3.60 0.16
CA ARG A 231 -32.02 -4.54 0.90
C ARG A 231 -31.66 -4.66 2.39
N LEU A 232 -30.38 -4.59 2.77
CA LEU A 232 -29.95 -4.78 4.17
C LEU A 232 -30.13 -3.54 5.06
N GLY A 233 -30.28 -2.34 4.48
CA GLY A 233 -30.59 -1.12 5.24
C GLY A 233 -29.51 -0.70 6.24
N ASP A 234 -29.84 -0.64 7.53
CA ASP A 234 -28.93 -0.16 8.59
C ASP A 234 -27.99 -1.22 9.16
N GLU A 235 -28.17 -2.51 8.81
CA GLU A 235 -27.19 -3.57 9.11
C GLU A 235 -26.15 -3.75 8.00
N ALA A 236 -26.27 -3.00 6.89
CA ALA A 236 -25.35 -3.08 5.78
C ALA A 236 -23.93 -2.63 6.16
N LEU A 237 -22.96 -3.08 5.35
CA LEU A 237 -21.57 -2.63 5.46
C LEU A 237 -21.43 -1.10 5.47
N ILE A 238 -22.29 -0.37 4.77
CA ILE A 238 -22.38 1.08 4.89
C ILE A 238 -23.84 1.39 5.23
N PRO A 239 -24.15 1.70 6.51
CA PRO A 239 -25.53 1.91 6.91
C PRO A 239 -26.13 3.09 6.14
N ARG A 240 -27.35 2.90 5.63
CA ARG A 240 -28.05 3.91 4.82
C ARG A 240 -28.28 5.22 5.60
N SER A 241 -28.46 5.12 6.92
CA SER A 241 -28.52 6.27 7.84
C SER A 241 -27.26 7.13 7.84
N LEU A 242 -26.07 6.56 7.59
CA LEU A 242 -24.84 7.33 7.43
C LEU A 242 -24.87 8.10 6.10
N ILE A 243 -25.25 7.45 4.99
CA ILE A 243 -25.35 8.09 3.67
C ILE A 243 -26.41 9.20 3.65
N SER A 244 -27.49 9.04 4.41
CA SER A 244 -28.59 10.00 4.48
C SER A 244 -28.30 11.24 5.34
N GLN A 245 -27.19 11.28 6.08
CA GLN A 245 -26.82 12.47 6.83
C GLN A 245 -26.30 13.55 5.89
N GLN A 246 -26.74 14.80 6.08
CA GLN A 246 -26.32 15.95 5.27
C GLN A 246 -24.80 16.15 5.28
N VAL A 247 -24.13 15.83 6.39
CA VAL A 247 -22.67 15.82 6.51
C VAL A 247 -22.01 14.82 5.55
N VAL A 248 -22.68 13.70 5.27
CA VAL A 248 -22.20 12.65 4.38
C VAL A 248 -22.52 12.95 2.91
N TYR A 249 -23.60 13.66 2.59
CA TYR A 249 -23.80 14.20 1.23
C TYR A 249 -22.71 15.18 0.85
N THR A 250 -22.40 16.14 1.73
CA THR A 250 -21.24 17.02 1.51
C THR A 250 -19.94 16.22 1.48
N ALA A 251 -19.80 15.18 2.31
CA ALA A 251 -18.63 14.30 2.25
C ALA A 251 -18.59 13.44 0.98
N ALA A 252 -19.71 13.14 0.34
CA ALA A 252 -19.79 12.34 -0.89
C ALA A 252 -19.33 13.16 -2.10
N GLU A 253 -19.68 14.45 -2.18
CA GLU A 253 -19.09 15.38 -3.15
C GLU A 253 -17.57 15.49 -2.94
N TRP A 254 -17.14 15.67 -1.70
CA TRP A 254 -15.71 15.68 -1.34
C TRP A 254 -15.02 14.34 -1.66
N ALA A 255 -15.70 13.21 -1.45
CA ALA A 255 -15.19 11.89 -1.79
C ALA A 255 -15.03 11.73 -3.31
N GLY A 256 -15.92 12.32 -4.11
CA GLY A 256 -15.77 12.40 -5.56
C GLY A 256 -14.50 13.14 -5.98
N TYR A 257 -14.22 14.31 -5.39
CA TYR A 257 -12.97 15.03 -5.63
C TYR A 257 -11.74 14.25 -5.16
N GLN A 258 -11.82 13.56 -4.02
CA GLN A 258 -10.74 12.68 -3.53
C GLN A 258 -10.50 11.48 -4.45
N PHE A 259 -11.56 10.93 -5.06
CA PHE A 259 -11.43 9.88 -6.05
C PHE A 259 -10.67 10.37 -7.29
N ILE A 260 -11.01 11.55 -7.83
CA ILE A 260 -10.29 12.12 -8.98
C ILE A 260 -8.83 12.40 -8.62
N ALA A 261 -8.57 13.00 -7.46
CA ALA A 261 -7.21 13.26 -6.98
C ALA A 261 -6.42 11.96 -6.76
N GLY A 262 -7.06 10.93 -6.18
CA GLY A 262 -6.49 9.62 -5.94
C GLY A 262 -6.20 8.85 -7.24
N ALA A 263 -7.13 8.88 -8.21
CA ALA A 263 -6.95 8.28 -9.53
C ALA A 263 -5.81 8.96 -10.29
N GLY A 264 -5.77 10.30 -10.31
CA GLY A 264 -4.65 11.05 -10.88
C GLY A 264 -3.33 10.67 -10.21
N ARG A 265 -3.30 10.58 -8.88
CA ARG A 265 -2.13 10.15 -8.10
C ARG A 265 -1.68 8.74 -8.43
N GLY A 266 -2.61 7.80 -8.55
CA GLY A 266 -2.31 6.42 -8.94
C GLY A 266 -1.71 6.32 -10.34
N LEU A 267 -2.26 7.08 -11.30
CA LEU A 267 -1.77 7.10 -12.67
C LEU A 267 -0.34 7.65 -12.77
N TYR A 268 -0.01 8.75 -12.08
CA TYR A 268 1.32 9.37 -12.24
C TYR A 268 2.42 8.74 -11.37
N LEU A 269 2.11 8.24 -10.16
CA LEU A 269 3.15 7.82 -9.22
C LEU A 269 4.01 6.66 -9.73
N GLN A 270 3.39 5.73 -10.46
CA GLN A 270 4.05 4.50 -10.88
C GLN A 270 4.83 4.65 -12.19
N ILE A 271 4.48 5.63 -13.03
CA ILE A 271 5.06 5.81 -14.38
C ILE A 271 6.57 6.08 -14.32
N PRO A 272 7.11 7.02 -13.51
CA PRO A 272 8.55 7.27 -13.46
C PRO A 272 9.34 6.04 -12.99
N ILE A 273 8.80 5.31 -12.02
CA ILE A 273 9.40 4.09 -11.50
C ILE A 273 9.46 3.03 -12.60
N LEU A 274 8.37 2.82 -13.33
CA LEU A 274 8.32 1.86 -14.43
C LEU A 274 9.28 2.26 -15.57
N ALA A 275 9.34 3.55 -15.91
CA ALA A 275 10.24 4.06 -16.93
C ALA A 275 11.69 3.71 -16.58
N VAL A 276 12.16 4.08 -15.39
CA VAL A 276 13.55 3.79 -14.97
C VAL A 276 13.82 2.28 -14.90
N GLN A 277 12.85 1.48 -14.44
CA GLN A 277 12.96 0.02 -14.44
C GLN A 277 13.10 -0.58 -15.84
N SER A 278 12.54 0.07 -16.86
CA SER A 278 12.60 -0.40 -18.25
C SER A 278 13.84 0.06 -19.03
N TYR A 279 14.47 1.16 -18.60
CA TYR A 279 15.60 1.77 -19.32
C TYR A 279 16.97 1.45 -18.73
N LEU A 280 17.07 1.21 -17.42
CA LEU A 280 18.34 0.96 -16.77
C LEU A 280 18.72 -0.52 -16.75
N ARG A 281 20.02 -0.77 -16.91
CA ARG A 281 20.61 -2.10 -16.72
C ARG A 281 20.51 -2.51 -15.25
N PRO A 282 20.53 -3.82 -14.93
CA PRO A 282 20.39 -4.31 -13.55
C PRO A 282 21.41 -3.72 -12.55
N CYS A 283 22.63 -3.42 -13.01
CA CYS A 283 23.66 -2.79 -12.18
C CYS A 283 23.33 -1.34 -11.81
N ASP A 284 22.73 -0.59 -12.75
CA ASP A 284 22.41 0.84 -12.60
C ASP A 284 21.02 1.06 -12.00
N LEU A 285 20.20 0.01 -11.93
CA LEU A 285 18.80 0.07 -11.49
C LEU A 285 18.65 0.62 -10.07
N SER A 286 19.50 0.17 -9.13
CA SER A 286 19.46 0.63 -7.74
C SER A 286 19.74 2.14 -7.65
N ILE A 287 20.72 2.62 -8.42
CA ILE A 287 21.09 4.04 -8.48
C ILE A 287 19.93 4.86 -9.05
N GLY A 288 19.35 4.45 -10.19
CA GLY A 288 18.23 5.16 -10.79
C GLY A 288 16.97 5.18 -9.92
N MET A 289 16.65 4.06 -9.26
CA MET A 289 15.55 3.99 -8.31
C MET A 289 15.77 4.90 -7.11
N SER A 290 17.00 4.98 -6.61
CA SER A 290 17.38 5.89 -5.52
C SER A 290 17.19 7.34 -5.91
N THR A 291 17.60 7.72 -7.13
CA THR A 291 17.43 9.09 -7.63
C THR A 291 15.96 9.48 -7.75
N ILE A 292 15.08 8.60 -8.25
CA ILE A 292 13.64 8.87 -8.28
C ILE A 292 13.09 9.07 -6.88
N VAL A 293 13.40 8.15 -5.97
CA VAL A 293 12.88 8.18 -4.60
C VAL A 293 13.39 9.42 -3.85
N PHE A 294 14.65 9.80 -4.06
CA PHE A 294 15.21 11.05 -3.56
C PHE A 294 14.45 12.26 -4.10
N ALA A 295 14.24 12.35 -5.42
CA ALA A 295 13.50 13.45 -6.03
C ALA A 295 12.05 13.53 -5.54
N GLN A 296 11.37 12.39 -5.38
CA GLN A 296 10.01 12.31 -4.83
C GLN A 296 9.95 12.81 -3.37
N THR A 297 10.91 12.39 -2.55
CA THR A 297 10.95 12.75 -1.12
C THR A 297 11.32 14.23 -0.94
N LEU A 298 12.32 14.71 -1.67
CA LEU A 298 12.75 16.10 -1.65
C LEU A 298 11.66 17.03 -2.18
N GLY A 299 11.04 16.67 -3.31
CA GLY A 299 9.93 17.44 -3.88
C GLY A 299 8.75 17.55 -2.92
N ALA A 300 8.35 16.44 -2.28
CA ALA A 300 7.29 16.44 -1.29
C ALA A 300 7.63 17.34 -0.09
N ALA A 301 8.87 17.30 0.41
CA ALA A 301 9.31 18.14 1.52
C ALA A 301 9.30 19.64 1.16
N ILE A 302 9.81 20.01 -0.02
CA ILE A 302 9.83 21.40 -0.49
C ILE A 302 8.39 21.93 -0.64
N VAL A 303 7.52 21.19 -1.33
CA VAL A 303 6.12 21.60 -1.54
C VAL A 303 5.37 21.71 -0.22
N LEU A 304 5.62 20.81 0.74
CA LEU A 304 5.03 20.87 2.07
C LEU A 304 5.44 22.16 2.81
N VAL A 305 6.73 22.53 2.77
CA VAL A 305 7.22 23.76 3.41
C VAL A 305 6.60 24.99 2.74
N ILE A 306 6.62 25.05 1.40
CA ILE A 306 6.01 26.17 0.65
C ILE A 306 4.51 26.28 0.99
N GLY A 307 3.77 25.18 0.94
CA GLY A 307 2.35 25.15 1.26
C GLY A 307 2.07 25.61 2.69
N SER A 308 2.85 25.15 3.66
CA SER A 308 2.75 25.58 5.06
C SER A 308 3.04 27.07 5.23
N SER A 309 4.09 27.59 4.59
CA SER A 309 4.44 29.01 4.62
C SER A 309 3.37 29.89 3.98
N VAL A 310 2.87 29.52 2.80
CA VAL A 310 1.79 30.24 2.11
C VAL A 310 0.53 30.24 2.96
N PHE A 311 0.17 29.09 3.53
CA PHE A 311 -0.99 28.96 4.41
C PHE A 311 -0.90 29.87 5.63
N LEU A 312 0.22 29.83 6.37
CA LEU A 312 0.40 30.62 7.58
C LEU A 312 0.48 32.11 7.30
N ASN A 313 1.18 32.52 6.24
CA ASN A 313 1.26 33.92 5.85
C ASN A 313 -0.10 34.45 5.38
N SER A 314 -0.84 33.65 4.61
CA SER A 314 -2.20 33.98 4.22
C SER A 314 -3.12 34.12 5.44
N LEU A 315 -3.09 33.19 6.39
CA LEU A 315 -3.91 33.28 7.60
C LEU A 315 -3.61 34.55 8.42
N ARG A 316 -2.33 34.90 8.57
CA ARG A 316 -1.93 36.14 9.28
C ARG A 316 -2.45 37.40 8.61
N HIS A 317 -2.64 37.38 7.29
CA HIS A 317 -3.19 38.49 6.52
C HIS A 317 -4.73 38.49 6.53
N GLU A 318 -5.37 37.34 6.32
CA GLU A 318 -6.83 37.24 6.12
C GLU A 318 -7.64 37.27 7.42
N ILE A 319 -7.09 36.80 8.55
CA ILE A 319 -7.84 36.76 9.82
C ILE A 319 -8.14 38.18 10.34
N PRO A 320 -7.18 39.13 10.41
CA PRO A 320 -7.48 40.49 10.87
C PRO A 320 -8.51 41.23 10.02
N VAL A 321 -8.57 40.91 8.71
CA VAL A 321 -9.50 41.54 7.76
C VAL A 321 -10.91 40.98 7.91
N ALA A 322 -11.05 39.65 8.00
CA ALA A 322 -12.36 39.00 8.05
C ALA A 322 -12.93 38.84 9.48
N ALA A 323 -12.07 38.92 10.51
CA ALA A 323 -12.43 38.81 11.91
C ALA A 323 -11.59 39.77 12.78
N PRO A 324 -11.88 41.09 12.73
CA PRO A 324 -11.11 42.12 13.45
C PRO A 324 -11.07 41.88 14.98
N ASP A 325 -12.13 41.32 15.54
CA ASP A 325 -12.25 41.03 16.99
C ASP A 325 -11.61 39.68 17.40
N GLY A 326 -11.04 38.94 16.44
CA GLY A 326 -10.44 37.63 16.67
C GLY A 326 -9.00 37.71 17.18
N ASP A 327 -8.71 37.11 18.34
CA ASP A 327 -7.34 37.00 18.87
C ASP A 327 -6.50 36.03 18.00
N LEU A 328 -5.77 36.59 17.04
CA LEU A 328 -4.95 35.87 16.05
C LEU A 328 -3.94 34.88 16.70
N PRO A 329 -3.16 35.26 17.73
CA PRO A 329 -2.31 34.32 18.47
C PRO A 329 -3.06 33.11 19.03
N LYS A 330 -4.25 33.32 19.62
CA LYS A 330 -5.06 32.21 20.15
C LYS A 330 -5.59 31.31 19.04
N ILE A 331 -6.03 31.88 17.91
CA ILE A 331 -6.52 31.13 16.75
C ILE A 331 -5.40 30.26 16.14
N LEU A 332 -4.22 30.85 15.91
CA LEU A 332 -3.07 30.12 15.35
C LEU A 332 -2.59 29.01 16.28
N LYS A 333 -2.59 29.24 17.60
CA LYS A 333 -2.19 28.24 18.59
C LYS A 333 -3.21 27.10 18.71
N ALA A 334 -4.50 27.40 18.56
CA ALA A 334 -5.57 26.40 18.56
C ALA A 334 -5.59 25.52 17.30
N GLY A 335 -5.09 26.06 16.17
CA GLY A 335 -5.01 25.36 14.90
C GLY A 335 -6.39 25.08 14.27
N ALA A 336 -6.37 24.46 13.09
CA ALA A 336 -7.56 24.24 12.25
C ALA A 336 -8.67 23.40 12.91
N THR A 337 -8.33 22.59 13.92
CA THR A 337 -9.27 21.69 14.62
C THR A 337 -9.83 22.30 15.90
N GLY A 338 -9.09 23.20 16.55
CA GLY A 338 -9.44 23.76 17.87
C GLY A 338 -10.15 25.11 17.83
N PHE A 339 -10.02 25.89 16.75
CA PHE A 339 -10.55 27.26 16.73
C PHE A 339 -12.09 27.31 16.82
N ARG A 340 -12.81 26.32 16.29
CA ARG A 340 -14.28 26.32 16.33
C ARG A 340 -14.84 26.27 17.75
N GLN A 341 -14.22 25.50 18.64
CA GLN A 341 -14.65 25.38 20.04
C GLN A 341 -14.39 26.66 20.85
N LEU A 342 -13.37 27.44 20.46
CA LEU A 342 -12.99 28.66 21.17
C LEU A 342 -13.89 29.86 20.81
N PHE A 343 -14.52 29.82 19.62
CA PHE A 343 -15.28 30.95 19.06
C PHE A 343 -16.73 30.60 18.73
N GLU A 344 -17.27 29.49 19.23
CA GLU A 344 -18.62 28.99 18.94
C GLU A 344 -19.73 30.00 19.28
N LYS A 345 -19.49 30.89 20.26
CA LYS A 345 -20.43 31.96 20.67
C LYS A 345 -20.12 33.34 20.08
N ASN A 346 -19.05 33.49 19.29
CA ASN A 346 -18.61 34.79 18.79
C ASN A 346 -19.07 35.02 17.35
N HIS A 347 -19.50 36.25 17.04
CA HIS A 347 -19.95 36.65 15.69
C HIS A 347 -18.82 36.54 14.63
N SER A 348 -17.56 36.43 15.05
CA SER A 348 -16.38 36.37 14.19
C SER A 348 -16.09 34.97 13.60
N LEU A 349 -16.80 33.92 14.04
CA LEU A 349 -16.58 32.54 13.60
C LEU A 349 -16.70 32.34 12.07
N PRO A 350 -17.70 32.91 11.36
CA PRO A 350 -17.80 32.80 9.91
C PRO A 350 -16.62 33.44 9.19
N GLY A 351 -16.13 34.59 9.68
CA GLY A 351 -14.97 35.28 9.15
C GLY A 351 -13.70 34.44 9.25
N ILE A 352 -13.49 33.79 10.40
CA ILE A 352 -12.34 32.87 10.58
C ILE A 352 -12.44 31.68 9.61
N ILE A 353 -13.61 31.05 9.48
CA ILE A 353 -13.80 29.92 8.53
C ILE A 353 -13.52 30.36 7.09
N PHE A 354 -13.94 31.57 6.71
CA PHE A 354 -13.67 32.14 5.39
C PHE A 354 -12.17 32.34 5.17
N SER A 355 -11.43 32.94 6.13
CA SER A 355 -9.98 33.12 6.05
C SER A 355 -9.22 31.80 5.91
N TYR A 356 -9.66 30.75 6.63
CA TYR A 356 -9.10 29.40 6.50
C TYR A 356 -9.35 28.82 5.10
N THR A 357 -10.57 28.95 4.59
CA THR A 357 -10.95 28.43 3.27
C THR A 357 -10.15 29.14 2.15
N LEU A 358 -10.06 30.46 2.20
CA LEU A 358 -9.30 31.26 1.23
C LEU A 358 -7.81 30.95 1.29
N SER A 359 -7.25 30.76 2.49
CA SER A 359 -5.85 30.37 2.67
C SER A 359 -5.56 28.99 2.10
N LEU A 360 -6.48 28.02 2.27
CA LEU A 360 -6.36 26.70 1.63
C LEU A 360 -6.44 26.80 0.11
N GLN A 361 -7.34 27.61 -0.44
CA GLN A 361 -7.42 27.84 -1.89
C GLN A 361 -6.10 28.37 -2.47
N ARG A 362 -5.44 29.31 -1.79
CA ARG A 362 -4.12 29.82 -2.20
C ARG A 362 -3.05 28.73 -2.24
N VAL A 363 -3.05 27.83 -1.26
CA VAL A 363 -2.15 26.65 -1.27
C VAL A 363 -2.45 25.75 -2.46
N PHE A 364 -3.73 25.47 -2.73
CA PHE A 364 -4.11 24.64 -3.88
C PHE A 364 -3.68 25.26 -5.22
N TYR A 365 -3.79 26.58 -5.40
CA TYR A 365 -3.29 27.25 -6.61
C TYR A 365 -1.78 27.06 -6.81
N VAL A 366 -0.99 27.12 -5.74
CA VAL A 366 0.45 26.85 -5.81
C VAL A 366 0.72 25.40 -6.24
N VAL A 367 0.02 24.43 -5.66
CA VAL A 367 0.16 23.01 -6.03
C VAL A 367 -0.23 22.79 -7.49
N THR A 368 -1.30 23.40 -7.96
CA THR A 368 -1.73 23.34 -9.36
C THR A 368 -0.68 23.95 -10.30
N ALA A 369 -0.09 25.10 -9.95
CA ALA A 369 0.97 25.72 -10.75
C ALA A 369 2.20 24.80 -10.87
N ILE A 370 2.61 24.16 -9.77
CA ILE A 370 3.71 23.19 -9.76
C ILE A 370 3.36 21.97 -10.63
N ALA A 371 2.12 21.49 -10.58
CA ALA A 371 1.67 20.38 -11.43
C ALA A 371 1.71 20.74 -12.93
N CYS A 372 1.32 21.96 -13.31
CA CYS A 372 1.44 22.45 -14.68
C CYS A 372 2.90 22.54 -15.14
N LEU A 373 3.81 23.03 -14.28
CA LEU A 373 5.25 23.07 -14.58
C LEU A 373 5.83 21.66 -14.73
N ALA A 374 5.41 20.72 -13.88
CA ALA A 374 5.81 19.32 -13.99
C ALA A 374 5.32 18.71 -15.31
N PHE A 375 4.09 19.00 -15.73
CA PHE A 375 3.57 18.56 -17.03
C PHE A 375 4.42 19.07 -18.20
N LEU A 376 4.81 20.35 -18.18
CA LEU A 376 5.68 20.93 -19.21
C LEU A 376 7.07 20.27 -19.22
N SER A 377 7.60 19.90 -18.05
CA SER A 377 8.90 19.22 -17.97
C SER A 377 8.91 17.82 -18.61
N CYS A 378 7.75 17.16 -18.73
CA CYS A 378 7.64 15.84 -19.34
C CYS A 378 7.87 15.83 -20.86
N TRP A 379 7.73 16.97 -21.55
CA TRP A 379 7.85 17.06 -23.01
C TRP A 379 9.26 16.70 -23.52
N GLY A 380 10.29 16.80 -22.66
CA GLY A 380 11.69 16.48 -23.00
C GLY A 380 12.07 15.00 -22.91
N MET A 381 11.19 14.11 -22.42
CA MET A 381 11.57 12.72 -22.10
C MET A 381 11.66 11.78 -23.33
N GLY A 382 11.21 12.23 -24.51
CA GLY A 382 11.22 11.45 -25.75
C GLY A 382 10.20 10.30 -25.75
N TRP A 383 9.69 9.97 -26.93
CA TRP A 383 8.69 8.90 -27.10
C TRP A 383 9.40 7.59 -27.43
N LYS A 384 9.62 6.72 -26.43
CA LYS A 384 10.15 5.37 -26.64
C LYS A 384 9.17 4.31 -26.16
N ASN A 385 8.98 3.28 -26.98
CA ASN A 385 8.05 2.20 -26.74
C ASN A 385 8.67 1.16 -25.80
N ILE A 386 8.09 1.01 -24.61
CA ILE A 386 8.58 0.15 -23.52
C ILE A 386 8.49 -1.34 -23.90
N GLY A 387 7.52 -1.73 -24.73
CA GLY A 387 7.25 -3.14 -25.04
C GLY A 387 8.36 -3.86 -25.83
N LYS A 388 9.11 -3.15 -26.69
CA LYS A 388 10.22 -3.76 -27.46
C LYS A 388 11.49 -3.99 -26.64
N ASN A 389 11.75 -3.12 -25.66
CA ASN A 389 12.97 -3.21 -24.84
C ASN A 389 12.91 -4.34 -23.81
N GLN A 390 11.73 -4.65 -23.24
CA GLN A 390 11.59 -5.78 -22.32
C GLN A 390 11.94 -7.11 -22.98
N ALA A 391 11.46 -7.34 -24.20
CA ALA A 391 11.77 -8.57 -24.96
C ALA A 391 13.28 -8.69 -25.26
N ALA A 392 13.95 -7.58 -25.61
CA ALA A 392 15.40 -7.58 -25.86
C ALA A 392 16.22 -7.86 -24.58
N THR A 393 15.85 -7.24 -23.46
CA THR A 393 16.51 -7.43 -22.17
C THR A 393 16.28 -8.84 -21.62
N GLU A 394 15.10 -9.43 -21.83
CA GLU A 394 14.82 -10.82 -21.43
C GLU A 394 15.70 -11.82 -22.20
N VAL A 395 15.90 -11.62 -23.51
CA VAL A 395 16.78 -12.45 -24.34
C VAL A 395 18.25 -12.34 -23.92
N GLU A 396 18.73 -11.15 -23.56
CA GLU A 396 20.11 -10.98 -23.06
C GLU A 396 20.34 -11.66 -21.70
N VAL A 397 19.38 -11.54 -20.77
CA VAL A 397 19.46 -12.17 -19.45
C VAL A 397 19.41 -13.69 -19.56
N GLU A 398 18.55 -14.23 -20.44
CA GLU A 398 18.42 -15.66 -20.67
C GLU A 398 19.68 -16.25 -21.36
N SER A 399 20.25 -15.51 -22.32
CA SER A 399 21.54 -15.84 -22.95
C SER A 399 22.70 -15.85 -21.94
N GLY A 400 22.79 -14.83 -21.08
CA GLY A 400 23.82 -14.74 -20.04
C GLY A 400 23.70 -15.84 -18.97
N ALA A 401 22.48 -16.19 -18.58
CA ALA A 401 22.23 -17.30 -17.66
C ALA A 401 22.62 -18.66 -18.28
N ALA A 402 22.30 -18.88 -19.56
CA ALA A 402 22.68 -20.09 -20.28
C ALA A 402 24.21 -20.23 -20.44
N LEU A 403 24.91 -19.11 -20.67
CA LEU A 403 26.38 -19.06 -20.69
C LEU A 403 26.99 -19.44 -19.34
N ASN A 404 26.49 -18.87 -18.24
CA ASN A 404 26.94 -19.20 -16.88
C ASN A 404 26.69 -20.67 -16.50
N GLU A 405 25.56 -21.26 -16.91
CA GLU A 405 25.30 -22.69 -16.71
C GLU A 405 26.27 -23.58 -17.51
N ARG A 406 26.55 -23.23 -18.77
CA ARG A 406 27.53 -23.94 -19.60
C ARG A 406 28.93 -23.88 -18.98
N GLU A 407 29.32 -22.73 -18.45
CA GLU A 407 30.60 -22.56 -17.78
C GLU A 407 30.72 -23.38 -16.50
N LYS A 408 29.65 -23.42 -15.68
CA LYS A 408 29.58 -24.30 -14.49
C LYS A 408 29.70 -25.77 -14.86
N ARG A 409 29.00 -26.23 -15.90
CA ARG A 409 29.11 -27.61 -16.40
C ARG A 409 30.51 -27.94 -16.91
N ARG A 410 31.16 -26.99 -17.60
CA ARG A 410 32.54 -27.17 -18.08
C ARG A 410 33.53 -27.30 -16.91
N LYS A 411 33.37 -26.48 -15.87
CA LYS A 411 34.19 -26.56 -14.65
C LYS A 411 33.95 -27.86 -13.88
N SER A 412 32.70 -28.31 -13.75
CA SER A 412 32.42 -29.59 -13.08
C SER A 412 32.96 -30.78 -13.86
N GLN A 413 32.86 -30.78 -15.19
CA GLN A 413 33.44 -31.83 -16.04
C GLN A 413 34.97 -31.84 -15.97
N ALA A 414 35.62 -30.68 -15.96
CA ALA A 414 37.07 -30.58 -15.78
C ALA A 414 37.52 -31.10 -14.41
N GLN A 415 36.74 -30.84 -13.35
CA GLN A 415 37.04 -31.32 -12.00
C GLN A 415 36.87 -32.85 -11.87
N VAL A 416 35.85 -33.43 -12.49
CA VAL A 416 35.66 -34.89 -12.56
C VAL A 416 36.76 -35.56 -13.37
N ALA A 417 37.16 -34.97 -14.50
CA ALA A 417 38.26 -35.48 -15.32
C ALA A 417 39.61 -35.42 -14.57
N GLY A 418 39.89 -34.33 -13.85
CA GLY A 418 41.09 -34.21 -13.02
C GLY A 418 41.14 -35.27 -11.91
N HIS A 419 40.01 -35.54 -11.25
CA HIS A 419 39.94 -36.55 -10.20
C HIS A 419 40.12 -37.98 -10.75
N ALA A 420 39.57 -38.28 -11.93
CA ALA A 420 39.77 -39.57 -12.60
C ALA A 420 41.25 -39.82 -12.96
N VAL A 421 41.96 -38.79 -13.42
CA VAL A 421 43.40 -38.88 -13.71
C VAL A 421 44.22 -39.10 -12.45
N GLU A 422 43.93 -38.36 -11.36
CA GLU A 422 44.60 -38.56 -10.07
C GLU A 422 44.40 -39.97 -9.50
N THR A 423 43.19 -40.50 -9.64
CA THR A 423 42.83 -41.85 -9.17
C THR A 423 43.51 -42.93 -10.01
N GLY A 424 43.58 -42.75 -11.33
CA GLY A 424 44.31 -43.64 -12.23
C GLY A 424 45.82 -43.67 -11.97
N VAL A 425 46.43 -42.52 -11.69
CA VAL A 425 47.85 -42.42 -11.35
C VAL A 425 48.15 -43.09 -10.00
N ARG A 426 47.28 -42.93 -8.99
CA ARG A 426 47.43 -43.62 -7.69
C ARG A 426 47.29 -45.14 -7.80
N LEU A 427 46.38 -45.63 -8.64
CA LEU A 427 46.21 -47.06 -8.88
C LEU A 427 47.42 -47.66 -9.63
N SER A 428 48.02 -46.91 -10.56
CA SER A 428 49.24 -47.32 -11.25
C SER A 428 50.47 -47.38 -10.34
N LEU A 429 50.60 -46.45 -9.38
CA LEU A 429 51.72 -46.40 -8.42
C LEU A 429 51.59 -47.43 -7.28
N SER A 430 50.40 -47.97 -7.05
CA SER A 430 50.14 -49.02 -6.05
C SER A 430 50.33 -50.44 -6.61
N ALA A 431 50.49 -50.59 -7.92
CA ALA A 431 50.59 -51.88 -8.62
C ALA A 431 52.03 -52.26 -9.04
N THR A 432 53.01 -51.41 -8.71
CA THR A 432 54.47 -51.63 -8.78
C THR A 432 55.03 -51.70 -7.37
#